data_AF-D8LP41-F1
#
_entry.id   AF-D8LP41-F1
#
_cell.length_a   1.000
_cell.length_b   1.000
_cell.length_c   1.000
_cell.angle_alpha   90.00
_cell.angle_beta   90.00
_cell.angle_gamma   90.00
#
_symmetry.space_group_name_H-M   'P 1'
#
loop_
_entity.id
_entity.type
_entity.pdbx_description
1 polymer ?
#
loop_
_entity_poly.entity_id
_entity_poly.type
_entity_poly.pdbx_seq_one_letter_code
_entity_poly.pdbx_strand_id
1 'polypeptide(L)'
;MTPPLGTVLFLTCGFSAYSGAQANTPIPKPICDSSKEISVRYSSTSKRIYLESIDGSRGGCASPTMVHEALGDASPLFPLETPGEWMLSESLHVLDGITLNLYGTDVGGDVDYIKLRSDSEMTVSIRAHGGSLDLLNTKVTSWDSSKGDVDTDWSDGRSFLSAISEVVLDTSETCVGSAKNDMGEARMDIENCEIAFLGYEEAESWGISWKLRGVCNDKSNLDMYEGVGVYGNLLGSEVHDLYYGHYGYRQSFALLSRNSVYNNEVYGFDPHDDSVNITISHNDVYFNFNHGVIWSKYCHNAVVTNNHVHDNGGVGIFPHFVSDNAYIAHNTIEKNGDSGIAFLESSGGLVYNNTVRENVHGIRFSVGSRQNVVAENTFEANSGYDLYQYAGSDEVVEVDSGNPTGNVIYANLFSGNVGGARLDDSIDTQLIINSVEDWASIEMVDSMNTLVQGNSFPDDMMYTSSGSCINSASDVSFGEVCTDAAIDPVDRSDHHTYHPTNDPSDTVATESPPDPQTYAPTVSPHASAFTTRPTSQPSAHTLTASPTIIIKNGTESSYRSRGANEGDGDDYDEFETESPTPMTARGIEVDDDRDAQ
;
A
#
# COMPACT_ATOMS: atom_id res chain seq x y z
N MET A 1 -6.42 -43.02 6.62
CA MET A 1 -5.35 -42.01 6.70
C MET A 1 -5.40 -41.27 5.37
N THR A 2 -6.20 -40.22 5.33
CA THR A 2 -6.32 -39.26 4.24
C THR A 2 -5.12 -38.31 4.31
N PRO A 3 -4.41 -38.02 3.21
CA PRO A 3 -3.39 -36.97 3.21
C PRO A 3 -4.08 -35.59 3.27
N PRO A 4 -3.37 -34.53 3.71
CA PRO A 4 -3.94 -33.18 3.72
C PRO A 4 -4.12 -32.69 2.28
N LEU A 5 -5.34 -32.28 1.92
CA LEU A 5 -5.69 -31.81 0.57
C LEU A 5 -4.93 -30.54 0.15
N GLY A 6 -4.37 -29.77 1.08
CA GLY A 6 -3.76 -28.46 0.79
C GLY A 6 -2.39 -28.48 0.10
N THR A 7 -1.67 -29.60 0.06
CA THR A 7 -0.29 -29.65 -0.48
C THR A 7 -0.18 -30.38 -1.82
N VAL A 8 -1.21 -31.15 -2.20
CA VAL A 8 -1.11 -32.10 -3.33
C VAL A 8 -1.61 -31.50 -4.66
N LEU A 9 -2.41 -30.42 -4.66
CA LEU A 9 -2.98 -29.86 -5.89
C LEU A 9 -2.22 -28.67 -6.51
N PHE A 10 -1.36 -27.97 -5.75
CA PHE A 10 -0.49 -26.93 -6.32
C PHE A 10 0.50 -27.49 -7.36
N LEU A 11 0.82 -28.79 -7.29
CA LEU A 11 1.72 -29.47 -8.23
C LEU A 11 1.05 -29.95 -9.52
N THR A 12 -0.28 -30.13 -9.54
CA THR A 12 -0.99 -30.58 -10.76
C THR A 12 -1.31 -29.45 -11.73
N CYS A 13 -1.36 -28.21 -11.25
CA CYS A 13 -1.55 -27.01 -12.09
C CYS A 13 -0.23 -26.31 -12.46
N GLY A 14 0.92 -26.92 -12.19
CA GLY A 14 2.20 -26.43 -12.69
C GLY A 14 2.68 -25.08 -12.17
N PHE A 15 2.00 -24.51 -11.18
CA PHE A 15 2.46 -23.32 -10.49
C PHE A 15 3.79 -23.63 -9.80
N SER A 16 4.82 -22.83 -10.10
CA SER A 16 5.88 -22.61 -9.12
C SER A 16 5.15 -22.20 -7.85
N ALA A 17 5.33 -22.98 -6.78
CA ALA A 17 4.73 -22.66 -5.49
C ALA A 17 4.93 -21.17 -5.25
N TYR A 18 3.83 -20.44 -5.05
CA TYR A 18 3.90 -19.14 -4.41
C TYR A 18 4.70 -19.39 -3.13
N SER A 19 5.97 -19.00 -3.13
CA SER A 19 6.86 -19.18 -1.99
C SER A 19 6.34 -18.18 -0.99
N GLY A 20 5.42 -18.64 -0.14
CA GLY A 20 4.55 -17.81 0.69
C GLY A 20 5.20 -16.51 1.14
N ALA A 21 4.46 -15.41 1.05
CA ALA A 21 4.83 -14.07 1.51
C ALA A 21 5.79 -14.15 2.68
N GLN A 22 7.08 -13.94 2.41
CA GLN A 22 8.01 -13.70 3.49
C GLN A 22 7.55 -12.36 4.06
N ALA A 23 6.97 -12.37 5.25
CA ALA A 23 6.59 -11.13 5.93
C ALA A 23 7.79 -10.19 5.85
N ASN A 24 7.60 -9.03 5.22
CA ASN A 24 8.70 -8.11 4.98
C ASN A 24 9.27 -7.74 6.35
N THR A 25 10.54 -8.03 6.56
CA THR A 25 11.20 -7.65 7.81
C THR A 25 11.36 -6.13 7.76
N PRO A 26 10.63 -5.35 8.57
CA PRO A 26 10.71 -3.91 8.48
C PRO A 26 12.13 -3.45 8.79
N ILE A 27 12.61 -2.44 8.09
CA ILE A 27 13.92 -1.87 8.40
C ILE A 27 13.85 -1.26 9.81
N PRO A 28 14.77 -1.60 10.73
CA PRO A 28 14.80 -1.03 12.07
C PRO A 28 14.88 0.50 12.05
N LYS A 29 14.27 1.17 13.03
CA LYS A 29 14.43 2.61 13.22
C LYS A 29 15.91 2.97 13.38
N PRO A 30 16.38 4.08 12.80
CA PRO A 30 17.72 4.58 13.06
C PRO A 30 17.88 4.88 14.55
N ILE A 31 19.06 4.62 15.09
CA ILE A 31 19.36 4.94 16.48
C ILE A 31 19.43 6.46 16.61
N CYS A 32 18.55 7.03 17.43
CA CYS A 32 18.68 8.40 17.88
C CYS A 32 19.87 8.50 18.86
N ASP A 33 21.02 8.96 18.38
CA ASP A 33 22.24 9.14 19.16
C ASP A 33 22.31 10.55 19.79
N SER A 34 21.89 10.66 21.06
CA SER A 34 21.90 11.93 21.80
C SER A 34 23.30 12.47 22.11
N SER A 35 24.36 11.71 21.83
CA SER A 35 25.75 12.19 21.97
C SER A 35 26.22 13.03 20.79
N LYS A 36 25.49 12.97 19.66
CA LYS A 36 25.72 13.83 18.51
C LYS A 36 24.97 15.14 18.69
N GLU A 37 25.72 16.22 18.83
CA GLU A 37 25.16 17.56 18.89
C GLU A 37 24.61 17.97 17.52
N ILE A 38 23.46 18.64 17.53
CA ILE A 38 22.80 19.17 16.33
C ILE A 38 22.72 20.69 16.41
N SER A 39 22.62 21.33 15.25
CA SER A 39 22.29 22.73 15.08
C SER A 39 20.79 22.90 14.86
N VAL A 40 20.17 23.80 15.63
CA VAL A 40 18.81 24.27 15.40
C VAL A 40 18.88 25.69 14.84
N ARG A 41 18.46 25.87 13.59
CA ARG A 41 18.56 27.15 12.89
C ARG A 41 17.20 27.61 12.37
N TYR A 42 16.82 28.83 12.70
CA TYR A 42 15.66 29.48 12.10
C TYR A 42 16.06 30.38 10.91
N SER A 43 15.29 30.32 9.83
CA SER A 43 15.44 31.17 8.65
C SER A 43 14.16 31.97 8.42
N SER A 44 14.21 33.29 8.61
CA SER A 44 13.07 34.18 8.37
C SER A 44 12.76 34.36 6.88
N THR A 45 13.73 34.16 5.99
CA THR A 45 13.52 34.25 4.53
C THR A 45 12.67 33.08 4.02
N SER A 46 12.95 31.86 4.49
CA SER A 46 12.19 30.67 4.11
C SER A 46 11.08 30.33 5.09
N LYS A 47 10.94 31.11 6.18
CA LYS A 47 10.01 30.85 7.29
C LYS A 47 10.06 29.41 7.74
N ARG A 48 11.25 28.99 8.18
CA ARG A 48 11.54 27.58 8.40
C ARG A 48 12.59 27.34 9.47
N ILE A 49 12.32 26.36 10.32
CA ILE A 49 13.28 25.75 11.25
C ILE A 49 14.03 24.63 10.52
N TYR A 50 15.35 24.58 10.69
CA TYR A 50 16.21 23.52 10.18
C TYR A 50 16.91 22.83 11.34
N LEU A 51 16.84 21.50 11.35
CA LEU A 51 17.65 20.64 12.20
C LEU A 51 18.78 20.07 11.35
N GLU A 52 20.01 20.47 11.66
CA GLU A 52 21.21 20.24 10.84
C GLU A 52 22.33 19.65 11.68
N SER A 53 23.21 18.87 11.08
CA SER A 53 24.43 18.43 11.77
C SER A 53 25.39 19.61 11.95
N ILE A 54 26.18 19.61 13.03
CA ILE A 54 27.18 20.67 13.27
C ILE A 54 28.47 20.40 12.48
N ASP A 55 28.86 19.12 12.39
CA ASP A 55 30.15 18.69 11.85
C ASP A 55 30.05 17.93 10.51
N GLY A 56 28.84 17.87 9.93
CA GLY A 56 28.56 17.09 8.73
C GLY A 56 28.35 15.59 8.99
N SER A 57 28.41 15.14 10.25
CA SER A 57 28.11 13.75 10.58
C SER A 57 26.60 13.50 10.57
N ARG A 58 26.17 12.39 9.96
CA ARG A 58 24.76 12.03 9.91
C ARG A 58 24.28 11.49 11.26
N GLY A 59 23.07 11.82 11.66
CA GLY A 59 22.44 11.38 12.90
C GLY A 59 22.42 12.44 14.00
N GLY A 60 21.66 12.15 15.05
CA GLY A 60 21.43 13.06 16.17
C GLY A 60 19.97 13.01 16.61
N CYS A 61 19.68 13.64 17.74
CA CYS A 61 18.35 13.66 18.33
C CYS A 61 17.82 15.08 18.48
N ALA A 62 16.55 15.26 18.18
CA ALA A 62 15.80 16.47 18.50
C ALA A 62 14.46 16.14 19.16
N SER A 63 13.96 17.09 19.94
CA SER A 63 12.60 17.12 20.47
C SER A 63 12.06 18.55 20.38
N PRO A 64 10.73 18.75 20.43
CA PRO A 64 10.11 20.07 20.52
C PRO A 64 10.73 20.98 21.58
N THR A 65 10.98 20.47 22.79
CA THR A 65 11.63 21.24 23.87
C THR A 65 13.03 21.70 23.46
N MET A 66 13.84 20.80 22.91
CA MET A 66 15.20 21.13 22.45
C MET A 66 15.19 22.24 21.38
N VAL A 67 14.25 22.16 20.42
CA VAL A 67 14.10 23.15 19.36
C VAL A 67 13.69 24.51 19.93
N HIS A 68 12.68 24.52 20.82
CA HIS A 68 12.19 25.74 21.45
C HIS A 68 13.25 26.40 22.32
N GLU A 69 13.95 25.64 23.16
CA GLU A 69 15.02 26.17 24.02
C GLU A 69 16.19 26.75 23.20
N ALA A 70 16.53 26.12 22.07
CA ALA A 70 17.60 26.60 21.19
C ALA A 70 17.26 27.94 20.51
N LEU A 71 15.98 28.17 20.18
CA LEU A 71 15.51 29.38 19.48
C LEU A 71 14.95 30.46 20.44
N GLY A 72 14.60 30.09 21.67
CA GLY A 72 14.01 30.97 22.68
C GLY A 72 12.61 31.48 22.31
N ASP A 73 12.25 32.66 22.84
CA ASP A 73 10.92 33.27 22.67
C ASP A 73 10.49 33.52 21.21
N ALA A 74 11.44 33.50 20.27
CA ALA A 74 11.18 33.70 18.83
C ALA A 74 10.96 32.38 18.07
N SER A 75 10.97 31.23 18.76
CA SER A 75 10.78 29.92 18.14
C SER A 75 9.41 29.81 17.48
N PRO A 76 9.32 29.46 16.18
CA PRO A 76 8.05 29.12 15.53
C PRO A 76 7.44 27.80 16.05
N LEU A 77 8.22 27.00 16.79
CA LEU A 77 7.73 25.84 17.54
C LEU A 77 7.71 26.18 19.02
N PHE A 78 6.53 26.27 19.62
CA PHE A 78 6.37 26.73 21.00
C PHE A 78 5.27 25.96 21.74
N PRO A 79 5.41 25.78 23.07
CA PRO A 79 4.39 25.13 23.88
C PRO A 79 3.20 26.06 24.08
N LEU A 80 2.02 25.47 24.22
CA LEU A 80 0.77 26.17 24.55
C LEU A 80 0.52 26.14 26.06
N GLU A 81 -0.56 26.80 26.50
CA GLU A 81 -0.91 26.86 27.92
C GLU A 81 -1.20 25.47 28.53
N THR A 82 -1.76 24.57 27.73
CA THR A 82 -1.97 23.18 28.11
C THR A 82 -0.64 22.41 28.00
N PRO A 83 -0.13 21.81 29.10
CA PRO A 83 1.08 21.00 29.04
C PRO A 83 0.98 19.88 28.00
N GLY A 84 2.06 19.65 27.25
CA GLY A 84 2.11 18.65 26.19
C GLY A 84 1.51 19.11 24.85
N GLU A 85 0.82 20.26 24.82
CA GLU A 85 0.34 20.84 23.56
C GLU A 85 1.35 21.83 22.98
N TRP A 86 1.61 21.70 21.68
CA TRP A 86 2.56 22.50 20.93
C TRP A 86 1.92 23.12 19.69
N MET A 87 2.42 24.28 19.30
CA MET A 87 2.07 24.93 18.03
C MET A 87 3.33 25.06 17.17
N LEU A 88 3.22 24.67 15.91
CA LEU A 88 4.18 24.99 14.86
C LEU A 88 3.58 26.06 13.94
N SER A 89 4.09 27.28 14.00
CA SER A 89 3.59 28.41 13.19
C SER A 89 4.30 28.60 11.85
N GLU A 90 5.45 27.95 11.64
CA GLU A 90 6.24 27.97 10.40
C GLU A 90 6.94 26.61 10.21
N SER A 91 7.23 26.19 8.97
CA SER A 91 7.66 24.81 8.67
C SER A 91 8.95 24.39 9.38
N LEU A 92 9.12 23.07 9.56
CA LEU A 92 10.30 22.46 10.17
C LEU A 92 10.88 21.39 9.24
N HIS A 93 12.17 21.49 8.93
CA HIS A 93 12.91 20.49 8.16
C HIS A 93 13.94 19.77 9.03
N VAL A 94 13.92 18.44 8.97
CA VAL A 94 14.87 17.54 9.63
C VAL A 94 15.83 16.98 8.59
N LEU A 95 17.11 17.33 8.70
CA LEU A 95 18.14 17.01 7.70
C LEU A 95 19.19 16.05 8.29
N ASP A 96 20.19 15.69 7.48
CA ASP A 96 21.43 15.02 7.90
C ASP A 96 21.24 13.75 8.74
N GLY A 97 20.21 12.95 8.47
CA GLY A 97 19.91 11.74 9.24
C GLY A 97 19.50 11.97 10.70
N ILE A 98 19.28 13.22 11.12
CA ILE A 98 18.78 13.56 12.46
C ILE A 98 17.38 12.98 12.63
N THR A 99 17.08 12.50 13.84
CA THR A 99 15.73 12.05 14.21
C THR A 99 15.06 13.12 15.08
N LEU A 100 13.90 13.62 14.62
CA LEU A 100 12.98 14.39 15.45
C LEU A 100 12.01 13.43 16.13
N ASN A 101 12.12 13.32 17.45
CA ASN A 101 11.20 12.54 18.27
C ASN A 101 10.01 13.41 18.66
N LEU A 102 8.81 12.97 18.26
CA LEU A 102 7.53 13.55 18.66
C LEU A 102 6.80 12.54 19.53
N TYR A 103 7.26 12.44 20.77
CA TYR A 103 6.79 11.44 21.72
C TYR A 103 5.85 12.08 22.75
N GLY A 104 4.74 11.39 23.04
CA GLY A 104 3.83 11.74 24.13
C GLY A 104 4.52 11.76 25.49
N THR A 105 4.02 12.60 26.39
CA THR A 105 4.52 12.72 27.77
C THR A 105 4.35 11.42 28.55
N ASP A 106 3.30 10.64 28.25
CA ASP A 106 3.02 9.33 28.86
C ASP A 106 4.06 8.24 28.52
N VAL A 107 4.83 8.43 27.44
CA VAL A 107 5.95 7.54 27.06
C VAL A 107 7.33 8.19 27.32
N GLY A 108 7.35 9.30 28.06
CA GLY A 108 8.58 9.99 28.45
C GLY A 108 9.08 11.04 27.45
N GLY A 109 8.26 11.40 26.46
CA GLY A 109 8.49 12.54 25.59
C GLY A 109 7.97 13.86 26.15
N ASP A 110 7.75 14.83 25.27
CA ASP A 110 7.37 16.20 25.60
C ASP A 110 6.18 16.75 24.80
N VAL A 111 5.56 15.94 23.93
CA VAL A 111 4.49 16.38 23.02
C VAL A 111 3.34 15.38 22.91
N ASP A 112 2.22 15.70 23.55
CA ASP A 112 0.97 14.93 23.46
C ASP A 112 0.14 15.33 22.25
N TYR A 113 0.22 16.60 21.83
CA TYR A 113 -0.52 17.13 20.69
C TYR A 113 0.24 18.28 20.03
N ILE A 114 0.65 18.08 18.78
CA ILE A 114 1.24 19.14 17.95
C ILE A 114 0.23 19.65 16.92
N LYS A 115 -0.01 20.96 16.96
CA LYS A 115 -0.88 21.70 16.05
C LYS A 115 -0.03 22.38 14.98
N LEU A 116 -0.34 22.13 13.71
CA LEU A 116 0.36 22.72 12.57
C LEU A 116 -0.47 23.87 12.02
N ARG A 117 0.05 25.11 12.05
CA ARG A 117 -0.66 26.27 11.50
C ARG A 117 -1.16 26.00 10.09
N SER A 118 -2.46 26.12 9.88
CA SER A 118 -3.11 25.96 8.58
C SER A 118 -4.22 26.99 8.52
N ASP A 119 -4.01 28.06 7.77
CA ASP A 119 -4.97 29.14 7.56
C ASP A 119 -4.79 29.73 6.16
N SER A 120 -5.74 30.59 5.77
CA SER A 120 -5.76 31.22 4.43
C SER A 120 -4.50 32.00 4.04
N GLU A 121 -3.58 32.27 4.97
CA GLU A 121 -2.30 32.93 4.68
C GLU A 121 -1.12 31.95 4.56
N MET A 122 -1.19 30.81 5.27
CA MET A 122 -0.06 29.89 5.41
C MET A 122 -0.49 28.51 5.86
N THR A 123 0.06 27.52 5.16
CA THR A 123 0.14 26.12 5.59
C THR A 123 1.59 25.78 5.90
N VAL A 124 1.80 24.86 6.82
CA VAL A 124 3.14 24.47 7.28
C VAL A 124 3.33 22.95 7.22
N SER A 125 4.58 22.52 7.31
CA SER A 125 4.92 21.11 7.25
C SER A 125 6.01 20.76 8.25
N ILE A 126 5.95 19.53 8.75
CA ILE A 126 7.13 18.86 9.34
C ILE A 126 7.65 17.89 8.28
N ARG A 127 8.88 18.12 7.83
CA ARG A 127 9.49 17.36 6.74
C ARG A 127 10.82 16.76 7.18
N ALA A 128 10.95 15.45 7.12
CA ALA A 128 12.26 14.82 7.02
C ALA A 128 12.74 14.92 5.57
N HIS A 129 13.90 15.55 5.33
CA HIS A 129 14.53 15.60 4.01
C HIS A 129 15.94 15.05 4.14
N GLY A 130 16.06 13.74 3.94
CA GLY A 130 17.22 12.97 4.34
C GLY A 130 17.42 12.85 5.86
N GLY A 131 16.41 13.19 6.67
CA GLY A 131 16.36 13.01 8.12
C GLY A 131 15.33 11.95 8.53
N SER A 132 14.87 11.98 9.79
CA SER A 132 13.85 11.05 10.29
C SER A 132 12.83 11.71 11.20
N LEU A 133 11.56 11.31 11.06
CA LEU A 133 10.49 11.62 12.00
C LEU A 133 10.11 10.34 12.75
N ASP A 134 10.04 10.41 14.08
CA ASP A 134 9.57 9.29 14.90
C ASP A 134 8.48 9.78 15.85
N LEU A 135 7.24 9.41 15.55
CA LEU A 135 6.04 9.79 16.28
C LEU A 135 5.57 8.61 17.13
N LEU A 136 5.35 8.84 18.42
CA LEU A 136 4.90 7.81 19.36
C LEU A 136 3.94 8.39 20.39
N ASN A 137 2.73 7.84 20.52
CA ASN A 137 1.74 8.28 21.52
C ASN A 137 1.44 9.79 21.46
N THR A 138 1.30 10.35 20.25
CA THR A 138 1.05 11.78 20.07
C THR A 138 -0.10 12.02 19.08
N LYS A 139 -0.61 13.24 19.06
CA LYS A 139 -1.61 13.71 18.10
C LYS A 139 -1.01 14.78 17.18
N VAL A 140 -1.33 14.72 15.89
CA VAL A 140 -0.96 15.76 14.91
C VAL A 140 -2.19 16.20 14.14
N THR A 141 -2.44 17.52 14.10
CA THR A 141 -3.48 18.09 13.22
C THR A 141 -3.04 19.37 12.55
N SER A 142 -3.74 19.74 11.48
CA SER A 142 -3.80 21.14 11.06
C SER A 142 -4.52 21.98 12.11
N TRP A 143 -4.27 23.29 12.11
CA TRP A 143 -4.90 24.19 13.07
C TRP A 143 -4.99 25.62 12.54
N ASP A 144 -6.21 26.13 12.43
CA ASP A 144 -6.49 27.53 12.13
C ASP A 144 -6.72 28.27 13.46
N SER A 145 -5.70 29.01 13.88
CA SER A 145 -5.77 29.77 15.15
C SER A 145 -6.82 30.88 15.13
N SER A 146 -7.24 31.35 13.95
CA SER A 146 -8.29 32.37 13.82
C SER A 146 -9.68 31.79 14.06
N LYS A 147 -9.88 30.51 13.72
CA LYS A 147 -11.10 29.74 14.00
C LYS A 147 -11.07 29.08 15.37
N GLY A 148 -9.88 28.80 15.90
CA GLY A 148 -9.70 28.04 17.13
C GLY A 148 -10.06 26.56 16.96
N ASP A 149 -9.87 26.03 15.75
CA ASP A 149 -10.24 24.67 15.35
C ASP A 149 -9.28 24.14 14.27
N VAL A 150 -9.41 22.86 13.92
CA VAL A 150 -8.70 22.25 12.79
C VAL A 150 -9.07 22.91 11.45
N ASP A 151 -8.20 22.76 10.46
CA ASP A 151 -8.47 23.22 9.12
C ASP A 151 -9.15 22.14 8.28
N THR A 152 -10.43 22.35 7.98
CA THR A 152 -11.26 21.40 7.24
C THR A 152 -11.30 21.69 5.75
N ASP A 153 -10.78 22.83 5.30
CA ASP A 153 -10.72 23.19 3.89
C ASP A 153 -9.36 22.74 3.35
N TRP A 154 -9.36 21.76 2.44
CA TRP A 154 -8.13 21.34 1.77
C TRP A 154 -7.93 22.11 0.45
N SER A 155 -8.94 22.83 -0.04
CA SER A 155 -8.92 23.45 -1.37
C SER A 155 -8.05 24.71 -1.45
N ASP A 156 -7.77 25.37 -0.33
CA ASP A 156 -6.80 26.47 -0.21
C ASP A 156 -5.44 26.02 0.34
N GLY A 157 -5.24 24.71 0.44
CA GLY A 157 -4.05 24.07 0.97
C GLY A 157 -4.19 23.72 2.45
N ARG A 158 -3.52 22.65 2.87
CA ARG A 158 -3.58 22.20 4.27
C ARG A 158 -2.26 21.64 4.74
N SER A 159 -1.90 21.90 6.00
CA SER A 159 -0.66 21.43 6.61
C SER A 159 -0.48 19.92 6.53
N PHE A 160 0.77 19.43 6.49
CA PHE A 160 1.07 18.02 6.18
C PHE A 160 2.39 17.52 6.78
N LEU A 161 2.61 16.20 6.72
CA LEU A 161 3.86 15.54 7.11
C LEU A 161 4.52 14.85 5.90
N SER A 162 5.85 14.89 5.83
CA SER A 162 6.55 14.20 4.74
C SER A 162 7.93 13.66 5.13
N ALA A 163 8.31 12.54 4.53
CA ALA A 163 9.66 11.98 4.52
C ALA A 163 10.16 11.87 3.08
N ILE A 164 11.20 12.64 2.77
CA ILE A 164 11.71 12.84 1.42
C ILE A 164 13.16 12.35 1.35
N SER A 165 13.41 11.27 0.62
CA SER A 165 14.77 10.86 0.27
C SER A 165 15.23 11.62 -0.96
N GLU A 166 16.48 12.09 -0.96
CA GLU A 166 17.12 12.69 -2.14
C GLU A 166 18.61 12.38 -2.06
N VAL A 167 19.12 11.60 -3.01
CA VAL A 167 20.52 11.14 -3.03
C VAL A 167 21.04 11.33 -4.45
N VAL A 168 22.24 11.91 -4.57
CA VAL A 168 22.91 12.05 -5.87
C VAL A 168 23.78 10.81 -6.09
N LEU A 169 23.30 9.85 -6.88
CA LEU A 169 24.05 8.64 -7.24
C LEU A 169 25.07 8.91 -8.36
N ASP A 170 24.71 9.73 -9.34
CA ASP A 170 25.61 10.18 -10.42
C ASP A 170 25.58 11.70 -10.58
N THR A 171 26.69 12.35 -10.22
CA THR A 171 26.86 13.81 -10.36
C THR A 171 26.90 14.31 -11.81
N SER A 172 27.02 13.42 -12.79
CA SER A 172 27.00 13.75 -14.21
C SER A 172 25.59 13.85 -14.79
N GLU A 173 24.58 13.38 -14.04
CA GLU A 173 23.18 13.37 -14.46
C GLU A 173 22.58 14.78 -14.50
N THR A 174 21.88 15.09 -15.60
CA THR A 174 21.36 16.44 -15.87
C THR A 174 19.92 16.45 -16.38
N CYS A 175 19.23 15.31 -16.35
CA CYS A 175 17.83 15.20 -16.75
C CYS A 175 16.93 16.12 -15.89
N VAL A 176 15.73 16.40 -16.40
CA VAL A 176 14.67 16.99 -15.59
C VAL A 176 14.21 15.93 -14.59
N GLY A 177 14.06 16.30 -13.32
CA GLY A 177 13.76 15.37 -12.23
C GLY A 177 14.99 14.91 -11.43
N SER A 178 16.21 14.97 -11.99
CA SER A 178 17.43 14.50 -11.28
C SER A 178 17.63 15.14 -9.91
N ALA A 179 18.15 14.35 -8.98
CA ALA A 179 18.48 14.81 -7.63
C ALA A 179 19.39 16.04 -7.71
N LYS A 180 19.04 17.10 -6.96
CA LYS A 180 19.81 18.34 -6.93
C LYS A 180 20.72 18.41 -5.71
N ASN A 181 20.37 17.68 -4.66
CA ASN A 181 21.07 17.69 -3.38
C ASN A 181 21.26 16.25 -2.88
N ASP A 182 22.39 16.01 -2.22
CA ASP A 182 22.63 14.75 -1.52
C ASP A 182 22.21 14.87 -0.06
N MET A 183 20.89 14.78 0.16
CA MET A 183 20.29 14.91 1.49
C MET A 183 20.31 13.58 2.24
N GLY A 184 20.36 12.47 1.52
CA GLY A 184 20.32 11.11 2.04
C GLY A 184 18.92 10.50 2.02
N GLU A 185 18.83 9.27 2.52
CA GLU A 185 17.56 8.57 2.73
C GLU A 185 16.79 9.16 3.91
N ALA A 186 15.48 9.24 3.79
CA ALA A 186 14.56 9.70 4.82
C ALA A 186 13.70 8.58 5.38
N ARG A 187 13.15 8.85 6.58
CA ARG A 187 12.28 7.93 7.27
C ARG A 187 11.18 8.65 8.06
N MET A 188 10.00 8.05 8.14
CA MET A 188 8.94 8.49 9.06
C MET A 188 8.24 7.28 9.67
N ASP A 189 8.31 7.13 10.99
CA ASP A 189 7.54 6.14 11.74
C ASP A 189 6.44 6.83 12.55
N ILE A 190 5.24 6.26 12.51
CA ILE A 190 4.06 6.74 13.25
C ILE A 190 3.48 5.56 14.03
N GLU A 191 3.51 5.66 15.36
CA GLU A 191 3.11 4.56 16.24
C GLU A 191 2.15 5.03 17.33
N ASN A 192 0.98 4.40 17.42
CA ASN A 192 -0.04 4.71 18.41
C ASN A 192 -0.38 6.21 18.46
N CYS A 193 -0.57 6.83 17.29
CA CYS A 193 -0.84 8.25 17.13
C CYS A 193 -2.26 8.50 16.59
N GLU A 194 -2.75 9.73 16.73
CA GLU A 194 -3.89 10.25 15.96
C GLU A 194 -3.35 11.29 14.97
N ILE A 195 -3.56 11.07 13.67
CA ILE A 195 -3.16 11.96 12.60
C ILE A 195 -4.42 12.40 11.86
N ALA A 196 -4.74 13.69 11.90
CA ALA A 196 -6.01 14.16 11.36
C ALA A 196 -5.96 15.51 10.66
N PHE A 197 -6.85 15.71 9.68
CA PHE A 197 -7.03 16.97 8.95
C PHE A 197 -5.73 17.48 8.29
N LEU A 198 -4.99 16.62 7.59
CA LEU A 198 -3.75 17.00 6.92
C LEU A 198 -3.82 16.84 5.40
N GLY A 199 -3.07 17.67 4.70
CA GLY A 199 -2.78 17.54 3.27
C GLY A 199 -3.88 17.97 2.31
N TYR A 200 -3.50 18.13 1.05
CA TYR A 200 -4.30 18.66 -0.05
C TYR A 200 -3.75 18.16 -1.40
N GLU A 201 -4.44 18.52 -2.49
CA GLU A 201 -4.12 18.12 -3.86
C GLU A 201 -2.86 18.84 -4.39
N GLU A 202 -1.69 18.42 -3.91
CA GLU A 202 -0.40 18.92 -4.37
C GLU A 202 0.71 17.90 -4.07
N ALA A 203 1.70 17.82 -4.96
CA ALA A 203 2.79 16.86 -4.85
C ALA A 203 3.48 16.93 -3.47
N GLU A 204 3.72 15.76 -2.87
CA GLU A 204 4.30 15.59 -1.51
C GLU A 204 3.46 16.09 -0.34
N SER A 205 2.29 16.66 -0.62
CA SER A 205 1.45 17.36 0.36
C SER A 205 0.12 16.66 0.58
N TRP A 206 -0.02 15.42 0.13
CA TRP A 206 -1.27 14.64 0.16
C TRP A 206 -1.81 14.35 1.57
N GLY A 207 -1.00 14.46 2.61
CA GLY A 207 -1.40 14.19 3.99
C GLY A 207 -0.20 13.75 4.80
N ILE A 208 0.06 12.44 4.76
CA ILE A 208 1.35 11.86 5.17
C ILE A 208 2.01 11.21 3.95
N SER A 209 3.23 11.63 3.62
CA SER A 209 3.87 11.23 2.37
C SER A 209 5.31 10.73 2.57
N TRP A 210 5.62 9.55 2.05
CA TRP A 210 6.98 9.06 1.83
C TRP A 210 7.30 9.24 0.36
N LYS A 211 8.35 9.98 -0.03
CA LYS A 211 8.69 10.17 -1.44
C LYS A 211 10.19 10.13 -1.72
N LEU A 212 10.55 9.44 -2.79
CA LEU A 212 11.86 9.55 -3.40
C LEU A 212 11.87 10.72 -4.38
N ARG A 213 12.78 11.67 -4.16
CA ARG A 213 13.15 12.67 -5.17
C ARG A 213 14.38 12.23 -5.92
N GLY A 214 14.47 12.70 -7.16
CA GLY A 214 15.65 12.57 -7.99
C GLY A 214 15.46 11.68 -9.21
N VAL A 215 14.32 11.01 -9.35
CA VAL A 215 14.00 10.22 -10.54
C VAL A 215 13.77 11.17 -11.71
N CYS A 216 14.46 10.92 -12.82
CA CYS A 216 14.27 11.64 -14.06
C CYS A 216 12.84 11.45 -14.57
N ASN A 217 12.23 12.51 -15.09
CA ASN A 217 10.90 12.41 -15.70
C ASN A 217 10.89 11.45 -16.90
N ASP A 218 11.98 11.44 -17.68
CA ASP A 218 12.17 10.51 -18.80
C ASP A 218 12.55 9.08 -18.36
N LYS A 219 12.55 8.82 -17.05
CA LYS A 219 12.84 7.52 -16.44
C LYS A 219 14.23 6.97 -16.87
N SER A 220 15.20 7.84 -17.16
CA SER A 220 16.55 7.43 -17.59
C SER A 220 17.48 6.95 -16.46
N ASN A 221 17.11 7.13 -15.19
CA ASN A 221 17.93 6.84 -14.00
C ASN A 221 17.25 5.93 -12.96
N LEU A 222 16.60 4.87 -13.43
CA LEU A 222 15.82 3.98 -12.55
C LEU A 222 16.69 3.13 -11.62
N ASP A 223 18.02 3.18 -11.73
CA ASP A 223 18.93 2.68 -10.70
C ASP A 223 18.73 3.39 -9.35
N MET A 224 18.14 4.59 -9.32
CA MET A 224 17.67 5.22 -8.09
C MET A 224 16.69 4.35 -7.30
N TYR A 225 15.84 3.57 -7.99
CA TYR A 225 14.91 2.63 -7.35
C TYR A 225 15.59 1.40 -6.76
N GLU A 226 16.89 1.20 -6.99
CA GLU A 226 17.66 0.16 -6.31
C GLU A 226 18.56 0.75 -5.23
N GLY A 227 19.09 1.95 -5.47
CA GLY A 227 20.10 2.59 -4.62
C GLY A 227 19.55 3.41 -3.45
N VAL A 228 18.27 3.82 -3.49
CA VAL A 228 17.72 4.78 -2.51
C VAL A 228 16.36 4.32 -1.99
N GLY A 229 16.24 4.18 -0.68
CA GLY A 229 14.98 3.92 0.00
C GLY A 229 14.36 5.13 0.66
N VAL A 230 13.04 5.07 0.80
CA VAL A 230 12.26 5.89 1.72
C VAL A 230 11.54 4.91 2.65
N TYR A 231 11.75 5.05 3.95
CA TYR A 231 11.38 4.00 4.90
C TYR A 231 10.40 4.50 5.96
N GLY A 232 9.85 3.55 6.70
CA GLY A 232 9.12 3.80 7.93
C GLY A 232 7.76 3.10 7.96
N ASN A 233 7.20 3.03 9.16
CA ASN A 233 6.00 2.26 9.45
C ASN A 233 4.85 3.15 9.91
N LEU A 234 3.63 2.64 9.78
CA LEU A 234 2.42 3.23 10.35
C LEU A 234 1.71 2.15 11.15
N LEU A 235 1.74 2.26 12.48
CA LEU A 235 1.33 1.20 13.39
C LEU A 235 0.35 1.68 14.44
N GLY A 236 -0.74 0.94 14.67
CA GLY A 236 -1.60 1.16 15.83
C GLY A 236 -2.29 2.53 15.88
N SER A 237 -2.41 3.23 14.77
CA SER A 237 -2.76 4.67 14.73
C SER A 237 -4.13 4.93 14.12
N GLU A 238 -4.73 6.06 14.47
CA GLU A 238 -5.93 6.61 13.83
C GLU A 238 -5.49 7.63 12.77
N VAL A 239 -5.94 7.45 11.52
CA VAL A 239 -5.59 8.31 10.39
C VAL A 239 -6.87 8.70 9.65
N HIS A 240 -7.28 9.96 9.78
CA HIS A 240 -8.59 10.36 9.28
C HIS A 240 -8.72 11.83 8.86
N ASP A 241 -9.68 12.09 7.97
CA ASP A 241 -9.92 13.42 7.40
C ASP A 241 -8.68 14.00 6.69
N LEU A 242 -7.73 13.16 6.25
CA LEU A 242 -6.62 13.57 5.39
C LEU A 242 -7.09 13.69 3.95
N TYR A 243 -6.29 14.30 3.07
CA TYR A 243 -6.57 14.23 1.64
C TYR A 243 -6.33 12.79 1.15
N TYR A 244 -5.10 12.29 1.26
CA TYR A 244 -4.77 10.86 1.21
C TYR A 244 -4.36 10.40 2.62
N GLY A 245 -4.95 9.29 3.09
CA GLY A 245 -4.60 8.71 4.39
C GLY A 245 -3.14 8.27 4.46
N HIS A 246 -2.57 7.81 3.35
CA HIS A 246 -1.17 7.43 3.23
C HIS A 246 -0.73 7.49 1.77
N TYR A 247 0.38 8.17 1.49
CA TYR A 247 1.02 8.15 0.18
C TYR A 247 2.46 7.67 0.26
N GLY A 248 2.82 6.66 -0.54
CA GLY A 248 4.21 6.22 -0.71
C GLY A 248 4.65 6.39 -2.15
N TYR A 249 5.80 6.99 -2.43
CA TYR A 249 6.46 6.96 -3.74
C TYR A 249 7.81 6.32 -3.50
N ARG A 250 8.01 5.14 -4.09
CA ARG A 250 9.17 4.28 -3.85
C ARG A 250 9.43 4.00 -2.37
N GLN A 251 8.35 3.94 -1.57
CA GLN A 251 8.43 3.50 -0.18
C GLN A 251 8.81 2.01 -0.17
N SER A 252 9.64 1.60 0.78
CA SER A 252 10.14 0.23 0.81
C SER A 252 10.10 -0.40 2.18
N PHE A 253 9.75 -1.68 2.22
CA PHE A 253 9.78 -2.51 3.44
C PHE A 253 8.95 -1.93 4.59
N ALA A 254 7.82 -1.29 4.26
CA ALA A 254 6.94 -0.68 5.24
C ALA A 254 5.96 -1.70 5.83
N LEU A 255 5.71 -1.59 7.15
CA LEU A 255 4.60 -2.25 7.83
C LEU A 255 3.53 -1.22 8.16
N LEU A 256 2.36 -1.39 7.54
CA LEU A 256 1.15 -0.60 7.75
C LEU A 256 0.16 -1.50 8.50
N SER A 257 0.12 -1.41 9.83
CA SER A 257 -0.60 -2.42 10.62
C SER A 257 -1.31 -1.92 11.87
N ARG A 258 -2.50 -2.49 12.14
CA ARG A 258 -3.33 -2.17 13.31
C ARG A 258 -3.82 -0.73 13.34
N ASN A 259 -4.01 -0.11 12.18
CA ASN A 259 -4.51 1.25 12.07
C ASN A 259 -6.01 1.27 11.81
N SER A 260 -6.66 2.37 12.18
CA SER A 260 -7.97 2.77 11.67
C SER A 260 -7.76 3.91 10.67
N VAL A 261 -8.10 3.70 9.40
CA VAL A 261 -7.85 4.64 8.30
C VAL A 261 -9.16 5.00 7.61
N TYR A 262 -9.67 6.21 7.86
CA TYR A 262 -11.06 6.51 7.54
C TYR A 262 -11.38 7.97 7.22
N ASN A 263 -12.52 8.22 6.56
CA ASN A 263 -12.98 9.56 6.19
C ASN A 263 -11.94 10.39 5.42
N ASN A 264 -11.01 9.76 4.69
CA ASN A 264 -10.06 10.51 3.88
C ASN A 264 -10.71 10.93 2.56
N GLU A 265 -10.31 12.11 2.05
CA GLU A 265 -10.93 12.77 0.89
C GLU A 265 -10.80 11.96 -0.39
N VAL A 266 -9.79 11.09 -0.51
CA VAL A 266 -9.62 10.24 -1.68
C VAL A 266 -9.30 8.80 -1.29
N TYR A 267 -8.08 8.51 -0.84
CA TYR A 267 -7.62 7.14 -0.58
C TYR A 267 -7.34 6.87 0.90
N GLY A 268 -7.55 5.63 1.33
CA GLY A 268 -7.06 5.14 2.62
C GLY A 268 -5.56 4.89 2.59
N PHE A 269 -5.14 3.78 1.99
CA PHE A 269 -3.73 3.49 1.71
C PHE A 269 -3.43 3.57 0.22
N ASP A 270 -2.41 4.35 -0.15
CA ASP A 270 -1.93 4.51 -1.52
C ASP A 270 -0.39 4.44 -1.63
N PRO A 271 0.22 3.24 -1.52
CA PRO A 271 1.57 3.04 -2.05
C PRO A 271 1.58 3.18 -3.57
N HIS A 272 2.48 4.00 -4.07
CA HIS A 272 2.52 4.50 -5.43
C HIS A 272 3.97 4.45 -5.97
N ASP A 273 4.11 4.53 -7.30
CA ASP A 273 5.37 4.66 -8.07
C ASP A 273 6.54 3.81 -7.54
N ASP A 274 6.59 2.54 -7.97
CA ASP A 274 7.67 1.59 -7.64
C ASP A 274 7.85 1.38 -6.12
N SER A 275 6.77 1.52 -5.34
CA SER A 275 6.78 1.10 -3.92
C SER A 275 6.82 -0.43 -3.84
N VAL A 276 7.71 -0.96 -3.00
CA VAL A 276 8.02 -2.40 -2.99
C VAL A 276 8.02 -2.97 -1.59
N ASN A 277 7.58 -4.23 -1.48
CA ASN A 277 7.61 -4.98 -0.22
C ASN A 277 6.84 -4.26 0.91
N ILE A 278 5.62 -3.80 0.60
CA ILE A 278 4.71 -3.19 1.58
C ILE A 278 3.84 -4.29 2.22
N THR A 279 3.74 -4.30 3.54
CA THR A 279 2.84 -5.18 4.28
C THR A 279 1.72 -4.37 4.93
N ILE A 280 0.48 -4.61 4.50
CA ILE A 280 -0.74 -3.99 4.99
C ILE A 280 -1.53 -5.03 5.77
N SER A 281 -1.56 -4.95 7.10
CA SER A 281 -2.21 -6.00 7.88
C SER A 281 -2.92 -5.58 9.16
N HIS A 282 -4.04 -6.25 9.47
CA HIS A 282 -4.81 -5.99 10.69
C HIS A 282 -5.35 -4.56 10.79
N ASN A 283 -5.59 -3.88 9.67
CA ASN A 283 -6.17 -2.54 9.65
C ASN A 283 -7.70 -2.59 9.53
N ASP A 284 -8.33 -1.49 9.95
CA ASP A 284 -9.73 -1.18 9.70
C ASP A 284 -9.78 0.05 8.77
N VAL A 285 -10.24 -0.12 7.52
CA VAL A 285 -10.12 0.88 6.44
C VAL A 285 -11.48 1.18 5.84
N TYR A 286 -12.03 2.37 6.11
CA TYR A 286 -13.44 2.63 5.85
C TYR A 286 -13.84 4.08 5.60
N PHE A 287 -14.99 4.30 4.93
CA PHE A 287 -15.50 5.64 4.60
C PHE A 287 -14.50 6.57 3.90
N ASN A 288 -13.51 6.02 3.19
CA ASN A 288 -12.68 6.81 2.28
C ASN A 288 -13.49 7.10 1.02
N PHE A 289 -13.38 8.32 0.49
CA PHE A 289 -14.23 8.77 -0.62
C PHE A 289 -14.10 7.90 -1.87
N ASN A 290 -12.88 7.43 -2.17
CA ASN A 290 -12.61 6.52 -3.27
C ASN A 290 -12.15 5.14 -2.74
N HIS A 291 -10.92 4.72 -3.04
CA HIS A 291 -10.45 3.37 -2.73
C HIS A 291 -10.01 3.22 -1.26
N GLY A 292 -10.28 2.05 -0.68
CA GLY A 292 -9.80 1.71 0.65
C GLY A 292 -8.29 1.46 0.65
N VAL A 293 -7.85 0.43 -0.07
CA VAL A 293 -6.45 0.07 -0.23
C VAL A 293 -6.14 -0.04 -1.72
N ILE A 294 -5.34 0.89 -2.24
CA ILE A 294 -4.84 0.87 -3.62
C ILE A 294 -3.33 0.83 -3.57
N TRP A 295 -2.69 0.14 -4.52
CA TRP A 295 -1.28 0.40 -4.83
C TRP A 295 -1.09 0.44 -6.32
N SER A 296 -0.38 1.46 -6.78
CA SER A 296 -0.47 1.93 -8.17
C SER A 296 0.90 2.21 -8.77
N LYS A 297 1.03 1.99 -10.08
CA LYS A 297 2.21 2.26 -10.91
C LYS A 297 3.45 1.49 -10.45
N TYR A 298 3.57 0.25 -10.92
CA TYR A 298 4.75 -0.60 -10.70
C TYR A 298 5.00 -0.98 -9.24
N CYS A 299 3.94 -1.08 -8.42
CA CYS A 299 4.09 -1.46 -7.02
C CYS A 299 4.09 -2.99 -6.87
N HIS A 300 5.20 -3.56 -6.38
CA HIS A 300 5.40 -5.02 -6.41
C HIS A 300 5.46 -5.69 -5.03
N ASN A 301 4.97 -6.93 -4.97
CA ASN A 301 5.05 -7.82 -3.80
C ASN A 301 4.32 -7.28 -2.56
N ALA A 302 3.17 -6.62 -2.76
CA ALA A 302 2.31 -6.19 -1.66
C ALA A 302 1.72 -7.40 -0.91
N VAL A 303 1.74 -7.35 0.41
CA VAL A 303 1.16 -8.37 1.31
C VAL A 303 0.00 -7.73 2.08
N VAL A 304 -1.23 -8.05 1.71
CA VAL A 304 -2.47 -7.46 2.26
C VAL A 304 -3.26 -8.52 3.01
N THR A 305 -3.16 -8.54 4.34
CA THR A 305 -3.74 -9.64 5.14
C THR A 305 -4.47 -9.24 6.41
N ASN A 306 -5.53 -9.97 6.74
CA ASN A 306 -6.29 -9.80 7.98
C ASN A 306 -6.85 -8.38 8.18
N ASN A 307 -7.16 -7.65 7.11
CA ASN A 307 -7.78 -6.33 7.19
C ASN A 307 -9.30 -6.43 7.14
N HIS A 308 -9.96 -5.43 7.72
CA HIS A 308 -11.38 -5.13 7.48
C HIS A 308 -11.43 -3.90 6.59
N VAL A 309 -11.90 -4.05 5.35
CA VAL A 309 -11.94 -2.97 4.35
C VAL A 309 -13.38 -2.77 3.92
N HIS A 310 -13.99 -1.67 4.36
CA HIS A 310 -15.44 -1.55 4.23
C HIS A 310 -15.98 -0.14 4.02
N ASP A 311 -17.15 -0.04 3.41
CA ASP A 311 -17.87 1.23 3.24
C ASP A 311 -17.02 2.34 2.56
N ASN A 312 -16.05 1.99 1.71
CA ASN A 312 -15.30 2.95 0.88
C ASN A 312 -16.08 3.25 -0.41
N GLY A 313 -15.93 4.45 -0.98
CA GLY A 313 -16.73 4.86 -2.13
C GLY A 313 -16.38 4.17 -3.46
N GLY A 314 -15.17 3.61 -3.59
CA GLY A 314 -14.70 2.87 -4.77
C GLY A 314 -14.38 1.41 -4.46
N VAL A 315 -13.34 0.86 -5.10
CA VAL A 315 -12.81 -0.49 -4.84
C VAL A 315 -12.29 -0.65 -3.39
N GLY A 316 -12.54 -1.81 -2.78
CA GLY A 316 -11.98 -2.16 -1.48
C GLY A 316 -10.46 -2.34 -1.52
N ILE A 317 -9.97 -3.35 -2.26
CA ILE A 317 -8.53 -3.65 -2.44
C ILE A 317 -8.16 -3.66 -3.93
N PHE A 318 -7.19 -2.85 -4.33
CA PHE A 318 -6.91 -2.57 -5.74
C PHE A 318 -5.41 -2.57 -6.10
N PRO A 319 -4.84 -3.72 -6.49
CA PRO A 319 -3.63 -3.75 -7.33
C PRO A 319 -3.88 -3.08 -8.68
N HIS A 320 -3.25 -1.92 -8.87
CA HIS A 320 -3.50 -1.02 -9.99
C HIS A 320 -2.23 -0.76 -10.80
N PHE A 321 -2.35 -0.77 -12.12
CA PHE A 321 -1.33 -0.30 -13.07
C PHE A 321 0.05 -0.97 -12.90
N VAL A 322 0.18 -2.21 -13.40
CA VAL A 322 1.45 -2.97 -13.39
C VAL A 322 1.95 -3.31 -11.98
N SER A 323 1.02 -3.55 -11.07
CA SER A 323 1.31 -3.80 -9.66
C SER A 323 1.26 -5.29 -9.30
N ASP A 324 2.29 -6.00 -9.77
CA ASP A 324 2.33 -7.46 -9.79
C ASP A 324 2.64 -8.14 -8.44
N ASN A 325 2.30 -9.44 -8.39
CA ASN A 325 2.64 -10.39 -7.32
C ASN A 325 2.03 -10.04 -5.95
N ALA A 326 0.83 -9.47 -5.97
CA ALA A 326 0.06 -9.19 -4.77
C ALA A 326 -0.35 -10.48 -4.03
N TYR A 327 -0.30 -10.46 -2.69
CA TYR A 327 -0.87 -11.50 -1.84
C TYR A 327 -1.95 -10.93 -0.95
N ILE A 328 -3.20 -11.24 -1.28
CA ILE A 328 -4.40 -10.70 -0.65
C ILE A 328 -5.09 -11.85 0.07
N ALA A 329 -4.96 -11.95 1.40
CA ALA A 329 -5.47 -13.10 2.13
C ALA A 329 -6.12 -12.80 3.49
N HIS A 330 -7.15 -13.57 3.85
CA HIS A 330 -7.80 -13.49 5.16
C HIS A 330 -8.42 -12.12 5.48
N ASN A 331 -8.75 -11.32 4.46
CA ASN A 331 -9.42 -10.04 4.64
C ASN A 331 -10.95 -10.22 4.69
N THR A 332 -11.62 -9.32 5.40
CA THR A 332 -13.07 -9.10 5.29
C THR A 332 -13.28 -7.81 4.49
N ILE A 333 -13.92 -7.92 3.34
CA ILE A 333 -14.04 -6.82 2.37
C ILE A 333 -15.52 -6.62 2.06
N GLU A 334 -16.13 -5.52 2.52
CA GLU A 334 -17.57 -5.37 2.44
C GLU A 334 -18.10 -3.97 2.16
N LYS A 335 -19.26 -3.86 1.49
CA LYS A 335 -19.98 -2.59 1.31
C LYS A 335 -19.19 -1.48 0.60
N ASN A 336 -18.19 -1.86 -0.18
CA ASN A 336 -17.46 -0.89 -0.98
C ASN A 336 -18.30 -0.52 -2.22
N GLY A 337 -18.16 0.74 -2.67
CA GLY A 337 -19.00 1.33 -3.72
C GLY A 337 -18.70 0.85 -5.14
N ASP A 338 -17.66 0.04 -5.32
CA ASP A 338 -17.39 -0.75 -6.54
C ASP A 338 -17.04 -2.21 -6.16
N SER A 339 -15.96 -2.76 -6.70
CA SER A 339 -15.55 -4.14 -6.53
C SER A 339 -14.95 -4.33 -5.14
N GLY A 340 -15.19 -5.47 -4.50
CA GLY A 340 -14.45 -5.82 -3.29
C GLY A 340 -12.96 -5.87 -3.58
N ILE A 341 -12.58 -6.58 -4.65
CA ILE A 341 -11.20 -6.67 -5.13
C ILE A 341 -11.17 -6.36 -6.63
N ALA A 342 -10.20 -5.58 -7.10
CA ALA A 342 -9.97 -5.38 -8.52
C ALA A 342 -8.49 -5.50 -8.88
N PHE A 343 -8.20 -5.93 -10.10
CA PHE A 343 -6.87 -5.93 -10.71
C PHE A 343 -6.94 -5.18 -12.03
N LEU A 344 -6.10 -4.16 -12.20
CA LEU A 344 -5.93 -3.43 -13.47
C LEU A 344 -4.46 -3.54 -13.89
N GLU A 345 -4.24 -4.09 -15.09
CA GLU A 345 -2.90 -4.43 -15.63
C GLU A 345 -1.94 -5.05 -14.62
N SER A 346 -2.46 -5.83 -13.67
CA SER A 346 -1.69 -6.39 -12.58
C SER A 346 -1.79 -7.92 -12.58
N SER A 347 -0.67 -8.58 -12.34
CA SER A 347 -0.46 -9.98 -12.69
C SER A 347 0.15 -10.82 -11.57
N GLY A 348 0.00 -12.14 -11.67
CA GLY A 348 0.67 -13.10 -10.78
C GLY A 348 0.23 -13.01 -9.30
N GLY A 349 -0.88 -12.34 -9.02
CA GLY A 349 -1.42 -12.19 -7.67
C GLY A 349 -2.10 -13.47 -7.15
N LEU A 350 -2.11 -13.61 -5.83
CA LEU A 350 -2.85 -14.66 -5.11
C LEU A 350 -3.86 -14.02 -4.16
N VAL A 351 -5.15 -14.22 -4.47
CA VAL A 351 -6.30 -13.84 -3.64
C VAL A 351 -6.79 -15.09 -2.92
N TYR A 352 -6.55 -15.19 -1.62
CA TYR A 352 -6.73 -16.44 -0.87
C TYR A 352 -7.55 -16.28 0.41
N ASN A 353 -8.62 -17.07 0.54
CA ASN A 353 -9.38 -17.20 1.79
C ASN A 353 -9.81 -15.85 2.39
N ASN A 354 -10.36 -14.98 1.54
CA ASN A 354 -11.01 -13.73 1.91
C ASN A 354 -12.53 -13.94 2.00
N THR A 355 -13.19 -13.11 2.80
CA THR A 355 -14.66 -12.94 2.78
C THR A 355 -14.97 -11.63 2.07
N VAL A 356 -15.61 -11.70 0.90
CA VAL A 356 -15.90 -10.56 0.02
C VAL A 356 -17.40 -10.46 -0.13
N ARG A 357 -18.03 -9.49 0.54
CA ARG A 357 -19.50 -9.46 0.61
C ARG A 357 -20.14 -8.10 0.52
N GLU A 358 -21.36 -8.03 0.01
CA GLU A 358 -22.14 -6.78 -0.04
C GLU A 358 -21.44 -5.65 -0.82
N ASN A 359 -20.52 -5.95 -1.74
CA ASN A 359 -19.91 -4.97 -2.64
C ASN A 359 -20.74 -4.85 -3.94
N VAL A 360 -20.39 -3.93 -4.84
CA VAL A 360 -20.98 -3.93 -6.19
C VAL A 360 -20.55 -5.19 -6.92
N HIS A 361 -19.25 -5.38 -7.12
CA HIS A 361 -18.72 -6.62 -7.71
C HIS A 361 -17.92 -7.41 -6.67
N GLY A 362 -17.87 -8.74 -6.82
CA GLY A 362 -17.02 -9.58 -5.98
C GLY A 362 -15.54 -9.32 -6.28
N ILE A 363 -15.10 -9.76 -7.46
CA ILE A 363 -13.75 -9.55 -8.00
C ILE A 363 -13.77 -9.14 -9.47
N ARG A 364 -12.92 -8.17 -9.82
CA ARG A 364 -12.76 -7.60 -11.17
C ARG A 364 -11.34 -7.79 -11.71
N PHE A 365 -11.21 -8.15 -12.98
CA PHE A 365 -9.94 -8.17 -13.74
C PHE A 365 -10.11 -7.34 -15.02
N SER A 366 -9.28 -6.32 -15.21
CA SER A 366 -9.33 -5.49 -16.40
C SER A 366 -7.94 -5.17 -16.96
N VAL A 367 -7.91 -4.61 -18.17
CA VAL A 367 -6.72 -3.99 -18.79
C VAL A 367 -5.50 -4.89 -18.71
N GLY A 368 -5.56 -6.09 -19.26
CA GLY A 368 -4.41 -6.97 -19.44
C GLY A 368 -3.98 -7.73 -18.20
N SER A 369 -4.74 -7.62 -17.10
CA SER A 369 -4.50 -8.39 -15.88
C SER A 369 -4.51 -9.90 -16.14
N ARG A 370 -3.49 -10.60 -15.65
CA ARG A 370 -3.21 -11.97 -16.09
C ARG A 370 -2.57 -12.85 -15.03
N GLN A 371 -2.78 -14.15 -15.18
CA GLN A 371 -2.16 -15.19 -14.35
C GLN A 371 -2.40 -14.99 -12.84
N ASN A 372 -3.52 -14.37 -12.47
CA ASN A 372 -3.92 -14.22 -11.09
C ASN A 372 -4.68 -15.47 -10.61
N VAL A 373 -4.53 -15.82 -9.34
CA VAL A 373 -5.19 -16.97 -8.72
C VAL A 373 -6.12 -16.50 -7.61
N VAL A 374 -7.40 -16.84 -7.74
CA VAL A 374 -8.46 -16.56 -6.77
C VAL A 374 -8.89 -17.89 -6.16
N ALA A 375 -8.45 -18.17 -4.94
CA ALA A 375 -8.58 -19.48 -4.32
C ALA A 375 -9.23 -19.46 -2.93
N GLU A 376 -10.18 -20.37 -2.70
CA GLU A 376 -10.77 -20.63 -1.37
C GLU A 376 -11.42 -19.39 -0.73
N ASN A 377 -11.87 -18.42 -1.52
CA ASN A 377 -12.58 -17.24 -1.04
C ASN A 377 -14.08 -17.52 -0.91
N THR A 378 -14.74 -16.70 -0.10
CA THR A 378 -16.19 -16.68 0.07
C THR A 378 -16.72 -15.35 -0.44
N PHE A 379 -17.51 -15.38 -1.52
CA PHE A 379 -18.14 -14.22 -2.15
C PHE A 379 -19.63 -14.23 -1.82
N GLU A 380 -20.11 -13.26 -1.05
CA GLU A 380 -21.49 -13.27 -0.53
C GLU A 380 -22.28 -11.99 -0.76
N ALA A 381 -23.53 -12.09 -1.20
CA ALA A 381 -24.44 -10.96 -1.33
C ALA A 381 -23.88 -9.71 -2.07
N ASN A 382 -22.97 -9.88 -3.03
CA ASN A 382 -22.56 -8.83 -3.95
C ASN A 382 -23.71 -8.51 -4.92
N SER A 383 -23.88 -7.23 -5.21
CA SER A 383 -25.09 -6.73 -5.89
C SER A 383 -25.02 -6.80 -7.43
N GLY A 384 -23.82 -6.86 -8.00
CA GLY A 384 -23.52 -7.05 -9.42
C GLY A 384 -22.90 -8.42 -9.68
N TYR A 385 -21.95 -8.48 -10.63
CA TYR A 385 -21.21 -9.72 -10.93
C TYR A 385 -20.22 -10.09 -9.82
N ASP A 386 -20.18 -11.37 -9.46
CA ASP A 386 -19.16 -11.91 -8.53
C ASP A 386 -17.79 -11.99 -9.18
N LEU A 387 -17.76 -12.34 -10.46
CA LEU A 387 -16.56 -12.39 -11.27
C LEU A 387 -16.80 -11.55 -12.51
N TYR A 388 -16.02 -10.49 -12.67
CA TYR A 388 -16.10 -9.61 -13.83
C TYR A 388 -14.76 -9.46 -14.52
N GLN A 389 -14.70 -9.72 -15.82
CA GLN A 389 -13.50 -9.55 -16.63
C GLN A 389 -13.83 -8.79 -17.92
N TYR A 390 -12.99 -7.84 -18.33
CA TYR A 390 -13.11 -7.11 -19.60
C TYR A 390 -11.80 -6.46 -20.02
N ALA A 391 -11.64 -6.16 -21.32
CA ALA A 391 -10.39 -5.60 -21.83
C ALA A 391 -10.07 -4.19 -21.31
N GLY A 392 -11.11 -3.41 -21.00
CA GLY A 392 -11.00 -1.99 -20.67
C GLY A 392 -10.68 -1.13 -21.89
N SER A 393 -10.63 0.19 -21.68
CA SER A 393 -10.28 1.18 -22.71
C SER A 393 -8.92 1.82 -22.51
N ASP A 394 -8.29 1.57 -21.36
CA ASP A 394 -7.02 2.21 -20.99
C ASP A 394 -5.87 1.63 -21.81
N GLU A 395 -4.85 2.45 -22.05
CA GLU A 395 -3.66 1.99 -22.75
C GLU A 395 -2.88 1.02 -21.86
N VAL A 396 -2.57 -0.15 -22.42
CA VAL A 396 -1.70 -1.13 -21.78
C VAL A 396 -0.23 -0.70 -21.88
N VAL A 397 0.53 -1.01 -20.84
CA VAL A 397 1.93 -0.58 -20.70
C VAL A 397 2.93 -1.73 -20.94
N GLU A 398 2.68 -2.91 -20.37
CA GLU A 398 3.60 -4.06 -20.42
C GLU A 398 3.06 -5.26 -21.21
N VAL A 399 1.83 -5.18 -21.73
CA VAL A 399 1.20 -6.27 -22.49
C VAL A 399 0.81 -5.87 -23.90
N ASP A 400 0.58 -6.90 -24.73
CA ASP A 400 0.17 -6.72 -26.13
C ASP A 400 -1.33 -6.39 -26.29
N SER A 401 -2.16 -6.62 -25.27
CA SER A 401 -3.61 -6.40 -25.32
C SER A 401 -4.24 -6.20 -23.94
N GLY A 402 -5.35 -5.47 -23.88
CA GLY A 402 -6.16 -5.30 -22.66
C GLY A 402 -6.89 -6.56 -22.20
N ASN A 403 -6.90 -7.64 -22.96
CA ASN A 403 -7.64 -8.87 -22.64
C ASN A 403 -7.14 -9.53 -21.33
N PRO A 404 -8.01 -9.72 -20.31
CA PRO A 404 -7.65 -10.49 -19.13
C PRO A 404 -7.31 -11.94 -19.51
N THR A 405 -6.15 -12.42 -19.08
CA THR A 405 -5.57 -13.67 -19.63
C THR A 405 -5.11 -14.63 -18.55
N GLY A 406 -5.54 -15.90 -18.61
CA GLY A 406 -5.01 -16.97 -17.76
C GLY A 406 -5.33 -16.83 -16.28
N ASN A 407 -6.36 -16.06 -15.91
CA ASN A 407 -6.80 -15.94 -14.51
C ASN A 407 -7.52 -17.24 -14.07
N VAL A 408 -7.21 -17.70 -12.85
CA VAL A 408 -7.69 -18.97 -12.30
C VAL A 408 -8.57 -18.72 -11.08
N ILE A 409 -9.82 -19.17 -11.16
CA ILE A 409 -10.82 -19.09 -10.11
C ILE A 409 -11.06 -20.50 -9.59
N TYR A 410 -10.53 -20.80 -8.41
CA TYR A 410 -10.40 -22.15 -7.89
C TYR A 410 -11.03 -22.32 -6.50
N ALA A 411 -11.90 -23.31 -6.33
CA ALA A 411 -12.45 -23.72 -5.03
C ALA A 411 -13.05 -22.58 -4.18
N ASN A 412 -13.65 -21.57 -4.82
CA ASN A 412 -14.35 -20.50 -4.13
C ASN A 412 -15.81 -20.90 -3.84
N LEU A 413 -16.40 -20.28 -2.83
CA LEU A 413 -17.83 -20.29 -2.55
C LEU A 413 -18.45 -18.98 -3.04
N PHE A 414 -19.51 -19.09 -3.84
CA PHE A 414 -20.33 -17.98 -4.28
C PHE A 414 -21.77 -18.21 -3.81
N SER A 415 -22.31 -17.31 -2.99
CA SER A 415 -23.66 -17.44 -2.40
C SER A 415 -24.34 -16.09 -2.12
N GLY A 416 -25.66 -16.05 -2.13
CA GLY A 416 -26.44 -14.83 -1.88
C GLY A 416 -26.36 -13.76 -2.96
N ASN A 417 -25.70 -14.00 -4.10
CA ASN A 417 -25.33 -12.98 -5.08
C ASN A 417 -26.44 -12.79 -6.14
N VAL A 418 -26.67 -11.54 -6.56
CA VAL A 418 -27.72 -11.24 -7.56
C VAL A 418 -27.25 -11.51 -8.99
N GLY A 419 -25.97 -11.22 -9.27
CA GLY A 419 -25.35 -11.50 -10.56
C GLY A 419 -24.75 -12.91 -10.64
N GLY A 420 -23.87 -13.11 -11.60
CA GLY A 420 -23.03 -14.31 -11.68
C GLY A 420 -21.66 -13.96 -12.19
N ALA A 421 -21.20 -14.64 -13.24
CA ALA A 421 -19.92 -14.34 -13.88
C ALA A 421 -20.14 -13.65 -15.24
N ARG A 422 -19.39 -12.59 -15.51
CA ARG A 422 -19.30 -11.98 -16.84
C ARG A 422 -17.85 -11.91 -17.30
N LEU A 423 -17.60 -12.56 -18.43
CA LEU A 423 -16.29 -12.66 -19.05
C LEU A 423 -16.37 -12.02 -20.43
N ASP A 424 -15.87 -10.80 -20.54
CA ASP A 424 -15.73 -10.08 -21.80
C ASP A 424 -14.24 -10.10 -22.18
N ASP A 425 -13.94 -10.32 -23.47
CA ASP A 425 -12.59 -10.29 -24.04
C ASP A 425 -11.55 -11.14 -23.26
N SER A 426 -12.00 -12.20 -22.61
CA SER A 426 -11.19 -12.97 -21.67
C SER A 426 -10.56 -14.18 -22.36
N ILE A 427 -9.29 -14.44 -22.09
CA ILE A 427 -8.53 -15.54 -22.71
C ILE A 427 -8.05 -16.49 -21.63
N ASP A 428 -8.18 -17.81 -21.86
CA ASP A 428 -7.62 -18.86 -20.99
C ASP A 428 -8.06 -18.79 -19.52
N THR A 429 -9.23 -18.21 -19.24
CA THR A 429 -9.81 -18.18 -17.88
C THR A 429 -10.13 -19.60 -17.42
N GLN A 430 -9.86 -19.92 -16.15
CA GLN A 430 -10.16 -21.24 -15.58
C GLN A 430 -11.09 -21.11 -14.38
N LEU A 431 -12.26 -21.74 -14.46
CA LEU A 431 -13.19 -21.91 -13.35
C LEU A 431 -13.12 -23.37 -12.90
N ILE A 432 -12.56 -23.63 -11.72
CA ILE A 432 -12.25 -24.99 -11.26
C ILE A 432 -12.78 -25.24 -9.84
N ILE A 433 -13.63 -26.27 -9.69
CA ILE A 433 -14.09 -26.80 -8.39
C ILE A 433 -14.76 -25.73 -7.50
N ASN A 434 -15.34 -24.68 -8.09
CA ASN A 434 -16.09 -23.68 -7.35
C ASN A 434 -17.47 -24.22 -6.94
N SER A 435 -17.95 -23.79 -5.78
CA SER A 435 -19.31 -24.03 -5.31
C SER A 435 -20.14 -22.78 -5.55
N VAL A 436 -21.03 -22.83 -6.52
CA VAL A 436 -21.92 -21.71 -6.87
C VAL A 436 -23.33 -22.06 -6.44
N GLU A 437 -23.87 -21.33 -5.47
CA GLU A 437 -25.19 -21.62 -4.91
C GLU A 437 -26.32 -20.92 -5.67
N ASP A 438 -26.08 -19.74 -6.25
CA ASP A 438 -27.15 -18.89 -6.76
C ASP A 438 -26.80 -17.91 -7.89
N TRP A 439 -25.70 -18.11 -8.62
CA TRP A 439 -25.45 -17.30 -9.81
C TRP A 439 -26.63 -17.31 -10.77
N ALA A 440 -27.06 -16.11 -11.17
CA ALA A 440 -28.10 -15.94 -12.17
C ALA A 440 -27.62 -16.37 -13.58
N SER A 441 -26.37 -16.03 -13.93
CA SER A 441 -25.83 -16.24 -15.26
C SER A 441 -24.32 -16.47 -15.29
N ILE A 442 -23.87 -17.17 -16.32
CA ILE A 442 -22.52 -17.04 -16.88
C ILE A 442 -22.66 -16.39 -18.26
N GLU A 443 -22.10 -15.20 -18.40
CA GLU A 443 -22.12 -14.38 -19.61
C GLU A 443 -20.72 -14.34 -20.21
N MET A 444 -20.61 -14.67 -21.50
CA MET A 444 -19.33 -14.64 -22.22
C MET A 444 -19.45 -13.84 -23.52
N VAL A 445 -18.56 -12.87 -23.71
CA VAL A 445 -18.46 -12.08 -24.95
C VAL A 445 -17.01 -12.10 -25.42
N ASP A 446 -16.81 -12.46 -26.70
CA ASP A 446 -15.50 -12.54 -27.37
C ASP A 446 -14.40 -13.20 -26.52
N SER A 447 -14.79 -14.17 -25.69
CA SER A 447 -13.94 -14.85 -24.72
C SER A 447 -13.57 -16.25 -25.19
N MET A 448 -12.29 -16.57 -25.11
CA MET A 448 -11.72 -17.74 -25.75
C MET A 448 -11.09 -18.69 -24.73
N ASN A 449 -11.28 -19.98 -24.97
CA ASN A 449 -10.61 -21.06 -24.25
C ASN A 449 -10.86 -21.06 -22.72
N THR A 450 -12.05 -20.66 -22.29
CA THR A 450 -12.41 -20.74 -20.86
C THR A 450 -12.56 -22.21 -20.45
N LEU A 451 -11.81 -22.65 -19.44
CA LEU A 451 -11.93 -23.99 -18.85
C LEU A 451 -12.92 -23.97 -17.71
N VAL A 452 -13.96 -24.82 -17.78
CA VAL A 452 -14.94 -24.98 -16.69
C VAL A 452 -14.93 -26.43 -16.24
N GLN A 453 -14.35 -26.71 -15.06
CA GLN A 453 -14.15 -28.07 -14.58
C GLN A 453 -14.53 -28.28 -13.10
N GLY A 454 -15.37 -29.25 -12.80
CA GLY A 454 -15.66 -29.71 -11.44
C GLY A 454 -16.46 -28.71 -10.59
N ASN A 455 -17.00 -27.65 -11.19
CA ASN A 455 -17.82 -26.67 -10.49
C ASN A 455 -19.23 -27.23 -10.22
N SER A 456 -19.84 -26.79 -9.12
CA SER A 456 -21.27 -26.96 -8.87
C SER A 456 -21.98 -25.67 -9.24
N PHE A 457 -23.01 -25.76 -10.09
CA PHE A 457 -23.84 -24.62 -10.50
C PHE A 457 -25.33 -24.89 -10.20
N PRO A 458 -26.16 -23.84 -10.04
CA PRO A 458 -27.60 -23.98 -9.96
C PRO A 458 -28.20 -24.61 -11.23
N ASP A 459 -29.24 -25.43 -11.06
CA ASP A 459 -29.93 -26.09 -12.19
C ASP A 459 -30.59 -25.09 -13.16
N ASP A 460 -30.95 -23.90 -12.68
CA ASP A 460 -31.61 -22.82 -13.41
C ASP A 460 -30.66 -21.69 -13.83
N MET A 461 -29.35 -21.85 -13.62
CA MET A 461 -28.34 -20.89 -14.05
C MET A 461 -28.37 -20.72 -15.58
N MET A 462 -28.43 -19.47 -16.04
CA MET A 462 -28.41 -19.14 -17.46
C MET A 462 -26.97 -19.14 -18.00
N TYR A 463 -26.79 -19.57 -19.24
CA TYR A 463 -25.55 -19.39 -19.98
C TYR A 463 -25.81 -18.61 -21.26
N THR A 464 -25.08 -17.53 -21.49
CA THR A 464 -25.13 -16.76 -22.74
C THR A 464 -23.73 -16.56 -23.28
N SER A 465 -23.57 -16.74 -24.58
CA SER A 465 -22.30 -16.52 -25.27
C SER A 465 -22.50 -15.80 -26.60
N SER A 466 -21.59 -14.87 -26.91
CA SER A 466 -21.40 -14.26 -28.22
C SER A 466 -19.91 -14.27 -28.56
N GLY A 467 -19.55 -14.78 -29.74
CA GLY A 467 -18.15 -14.83 -30.19
C GLY A 467 -17.21 -15.63 -29.28
N SER A 468 -17.75 -16.41 -28.34
CA SER A 468 -16.98 -17.05 -27.27
C SER A 468 -17.00 -18.56 -27.36
N CYS A 469 -15.92 -19.19 -26.88
CA CYS A 469 -15.81 -20.65 -26.82
C CYS A 469 -15.14 -21.15 -25.54
N ILE A 470 -15.47 -22.38 -25.16
CA ILE A 470 -14.93 -23.07 -23.99
C ILE A 470 -13.85 -24.08 -24.38
N ASN A 471 -12.96 -24.37 -23.43
CA ASN A 471 -11.93 -25.39 -23.59
C ASN A 471 -12.57 -26.80 -23.69
N SER A 472 -12.02 -27.65 -24.55
CA SER A 472 -12.50 -29.03 -24.78
C SER A 472 -12.43 -29.97 -23.58
N ALA A 473 -11.64 -29.63 -22.56
CA ALA A 473 -11.53 -30.36 -21.30
C ALA A 473 -12.59 -29.98 -20.26
N SER A 474 -13.45 -29.00 -20.57
CA SER A 474 -14.55 -28.59 -19.67
C SER A 474 -15.58 -29.72 -19.50
N ASP A 475 -16.14 -29.86 -18.30
CA ASP A 475 -17.10 -30.92 -17.95
C ASP A 475 -18.56 -30.44 -17.87
N VAL A 476 -18.86 -29.34 -18.58
CA VAL A 476 -20.19 -28.73 -18.69
C VAL A 476 -20.91 -29.11 -19.99
N SER A 477 -22.24 -28.94 -20.00
CA SER A 477 -23.09 -29.24 -21.16
C SER A 477 -23.46 -28.03 -22.01
N PHE A 478 -22.97 -26.84 -21.64
CA PHE A 478 -23.16 -25.58 -22.35
C PHE A 478 -21.86 -25.13 -23.03
N GLY A 479 -21.96 -24.09 -23.88
CA GLY A 479 -20.81 -23.48 -24.55
C GLY A 479 -20.37 -24.20 -25.82
N GLU A 480 -19.92 -23.43 -26.80
CA GLU A 480 -19.29 -23.98 -28.00
C GLU A 480 -17.83 -24.30 -27.69
N VAL A 481 -17.36 -25.48 -28.09
CA VAL A 481 -15.95 -25.86 -27.89
C VAL A 481 -15.09 -25.15 -28.92
N CYS A 482 -13.97 -24.56 -28.50
CA CYS A 482 -13.05 -23.87 -29.39
C CYS A 482 -12.54 -24.80 -30.52
N THR A 483 -12.63 -24.33 -31.77
CA THR A 483 -12.23 -25.11 -32.96
C THR A 483 -10.72 -25.14 -33.18
N ASP A 484 -10.01 -24.11 -32.72
CA ASP A 484 -8.57 -23.89 -32.99
C ASP A 484 -7.68 -23.86 -31.74
N ALA A 485 -8.24 -24.08 -30.54
CA ALA A 485 -7.49 -24.08 -29.27
C ALA A 485 -7.38 -25.50 -28.70
N ALA A 486 -6.51 -26.31 -29.31
CA ALA A 486 -5.91 -27.46 -28.62
C ALA A 486 -4.57 -27.00 -28.03
N ILE A 487 -4.62 -26.07 -27.08
CA ILE A 487 -3.47 -25.74 -26.24
C ILE A 487 -3.66 -26.53 -24.93
N ASP A 488 -2.62 -27.25 -24.55
CA ASP A 488 -2.55 -28.07 -23.34
C ASP A 488 -3.02 -27.22 -22.15
N PRO A 489 -3.89 -27.72 -21.23
CA PRO A 489 -4.25 -27.01 -20.00
C PRO A 489 -3.04 -26.65 -19.11
N VAL A 490 -1.84 -27.11 -19.50
CA VAL A 490 -0.54 -26.83 -18.89
C VAL A 490 0.44 -26.19 -19.88
N ASP A 491 0.01 -25.56 -20.98
CA ASP A 491 0.99 -24.92 -21.88
C ASP A 491 1.68 -23.75 -21.19
N ARG A 492 2.99 -23.91 -21.09
CA ARG A 492 3.96 -23.08 -20.35
C ARG A 492 4.80 -22.23 -21.29
N SER A 493 4.51 -22.24 -22.60
CA SER A 493 5.41 -21.68 -23.62
C SER A 493 5.54 -20.16 -23.56
N ASP A 494 4.53 -19.46 -23.05
CA ASP A 494 4.55 -17.99 -22.86
C ASP A 494 4.92 -17.58 -21.43
N HIS A 495 5.44 -18.50 -20.61
CA HIS A 495 6.22 -18.09 -19.45
C HIS A 495 7.51 -17.44 -19.96
N HIS A 496 7.49 -16.11 -20.10
CA HIS A 496 8.70 -15.34 -19.97
C HIS A 496 9.38 -15.79 -18.69
N THR A 497 10.52 -16.47 -18.85
CA THR A 497 11.32 -16.99 -17.76
C THR A 497 11.73 -15.82 -16.89
N TYR A 498 11.01 -15.62 -15.79
CA TYR A 498 11.52 -14.92 -14.62
C TYR A 498 12.82 -15.62 -14.23
N HIS A 499 13.94 -14.91 -14.31
CA HIS A 499 15.22 -15.39 -13.79
C HIS A 499 15.16 -15.27 -12.27
N PRO A 500 15.07 -16.37 -11.49
CA PRO A 500 15.39 -16.28 -10.09
C PRO A 500 16.91 -16.07 -10.02
N THR A 501 17.36 -14.88 -9.63
CA THR A 501 18.75 -14.67 -9.24
C THR A 501 18.98 -15.33 -7.88
N ASN A 502 18.97 -16.66 -7.84
CA ASN A 502 19.47 -17.45 -6.72
C ASN A 502 20.35 -18.56 -7.30
N ASP A 503 21.67 -18.36 -7.17
CA ASP A 503 22.69 -19.37 -7.42
C ASP A 503 22.41 -20.60 -6.50
N PRO A 504 22.30 -21.83 -7.03
CA PRO A 504 22.01 -23.01 -6.22
C PRO A 504 23.19 -23.49 -5.34
N SER A 505 24.26 -22.69 -5.18
CA SER A 505 25.46 -23.11 -4.46
C SER A 505 25.65 -22.54 -3.04
N ASP A 506 24.74 -21.71 -2.52
CA ASP A 506 24.82 -21.26 -1.13
C ASP A 506 24.20 -22.28 -0.16
N THR A 507 25.08 -23.11 0.42
CA THR A 507 24.74 -24.06 1.48
C THR A 507 24.35 -23.33 2.76
N VAL A 508 23.05 -23.33 3.08
CA VAL A 508 22.52 -22.89 4.39
C VAL A 508 22.95 -23.88 5.48
N ALA A 509 23.66 -23.38 6.49
CA ALA A 509 23.95 -24.10 7.71
C ALA A 509 22.66 -24.31 8.51
N THR A 510 22.37 -25.57 8.85
CA THR A 510 21.23 -25.97 9.67
C THR A 510 21.48 -25.61 11.14
N GLU A 511 20.76 -24.63 11.68
CA GLU A 511 20.61 -24.47 13.13
C GLU A 511 19.24 -24.95 13.60
N SER A 512 19.24 -25.61 14.76
CA SER A 512 18.08 -26.29 15.36
C SER A 512 17.11 -25.29 16.02
N PRO A 513 15.80 -25.59 16.07
CA PRO A 513 14.79 -24.65 16.56
C PRO A 513 14.84 -24.46 18.09
N PRO A 514 14.60 -23.25 18.61
CA PRO A 514 14.38 -23.03 20.03
C PRO A 514 12.94 -23.38 20.46
N ASP A 515 12.84 -23.92 21.67
CA ASP A 515 11.68 -24.43 22.40
C ASP A 515 10.60 -23.35 22.69
N PRO A 516 9.28 -23.61 22.51
CA PRO A 516 8.25 -22.59 22.68
C PRO A 516 7.85 -22.46 24.15
N GLN A 517 8.09 -21.29 24.75
CA GLN A 517 7.41 -20.89 25.98
C GLN A 517 6.36 -19.79 25.72
N THR A 518 5.15 -20.15 26.14
CA THR A 518 3.87 -19.45 26.16
C THR A 518 3.92 -18.03 26.73
N TYR A 519 3.30 -17.07 26.04
CA TYR A 519 2.71 -15.87 26.63
C TYR A 519 1.23 -15.77 26.23
N ALA A 520 0.36 -15.92 27.24
CA ALA A 520 -1.06 -15.64 27.15
C ALA A 520 -1.33 -14.18 27.57
N PRO A 521 -2.37 -13.52 27.05
CA PRO A 521 -2.67 -12.12 27.34
C PRO A 521 -3.33 -11.99 28.71
N THR A 522 -2.93 -10.98 29.49
CA THR A 522 -3.62 -10.61 30.73
C THR A 522 -4.07 -9.16 30.71
N VAL A 523 -5.36 -9.04 30.97
CA VAL A 523 -6.22 -7.87 31.16
C VAL A 523 -5.78 -7.03 32.37
N SER A 524 -5.86 -5.69 32.23
CA SER A 524 -5.64 -4.68 33.29
C SER A 524 -6.80 -4.65 34.30
N PRO A 525 -6.54 -4.41 35.61
CA PRO A 525 -6.98 -3.13 36.18
C PRO A 525 -6.12 -2.55 37.34
N HIS A 526 -6.14 -1.22 37.41
CA HIS A 526 -5.97 -0.26 38.52
C HIS A 526 -5.30 -0.62 39.88
N ALA A 527 -4.41 0.32 40.26
CA ALA A 527 -4.20 0.95 41.60
C ALA A 527 -3.15 0.42 42.62
N SER A 528 -2.24 1.35 42.95
CA SER A 528 -1.58 1.62 44.26
C SER A 528 -0.32 0.85 44.73
N ALA A 529 0.81 1.57 44.65
CA ALA A 529 1.89 1.80 45.63
C ALA A 529 2.44 0.66 46.53
N PHE A 530 3.76 0.36 46.42
CA PHE A 530 4.82 0.65 47.42
C PHE A 530 6.17 -0.06 47.09
N THR A 531 7.23 0.75 47.01
CA THR A 531 8.67 0.54 47.34
C THR A 531 9.28 -0.88 47.49
N THR A 532 10.40 -1.16 46.79
CA THR A 532 11.80 -1.12 47.31
C THR A 532 12.77 -1.91 46.41
N ARG A 533 13.90 -1.27 46.04
CA ARG A 533 15.18 -1.87 45.60
C ARG A 533 15.94 -2.36 46.86
N PRO A 534 16.99 -3.24 46.80
CA PRO A 534 18.24 -2.92 46.09
C PRO A 534 19.12 -4.10 45.56
N THR A 535 20.04 -3.74 44.62
CA THR A 535 21.44 -4.23 44.41
C THR A 535 21.70 -5.73 44.13
N SER A 536 22.59 -6.19 43.24
CA SER A 536 23.92 -5.72 42.80
C SER A 536 24.41 -6.55 41.58
N GLN A 537 25.18 -5.93 40.67
CA GLN A 537 26.08 -6.64 39.73
C GLN A 537 27.38 -7.12 40.42
N PRO A 538 28.24 -7.95 39.77
CA PRO A 538 29.34 -7.35 38.99
C PRO A 538 29.78 -8.09 37.68
N SER A 539 30.40 -7.27 36.81
CA SER A 539 31.60 -7.47 35.95
C SER A 539 31.59 -8.37 34.68
N ALA A 540 31.58 -7.67 33.54
CA ALA A 540 32.62 -7.54 32.50
C ALA A 540 33.23 -8.77 31.80
N HIS A 541 33.12 -8.78 30.46
CA HIS A 541 34.22 -9.14 29.55
C HIS A 541 34.12 -8.37 28.21
N THR A 542 35.25 -7.78 27.83
CA THR A 542 35.55 -7.02 26.61
C THR A 542 35.84 -7.94 25.41
N LEU A 543 35.32 -7.60 24.22
CA LEU A 543 35.91 -8.00 22.93
C LEU A 543 35.80 -6.84 21.93
N THR A 544 36.96 -6.45 21.42
CA THR A 544 37.21 -5.48 20.36
C THR A 544 37.12 -6.14 18.98
N ALA A 545 36.46 -5.52 18.02
CA ALA A 545 36.69 -5.75 16.59
C ALA A 545 36.43 -4.47 15.77
N SER A 546 37.41 -4.11 14.95
CA SER A 546 37.45 -2.96 14.04
C SER A 546 36.53 -3.15 12.82
N PRO A 547 36.08 -2.07 12.15
CA PRO A 547 35.26 -2.18 10.94
C PRO A 547 36.13 -2.48 9.71
N THR A 548 35.78 -3.55 8.98
CA THR A 548 36.36 -3.87 7.67
C THR A 548 35.45 -3.32 6.59
N ILE A 549 36.01 -2.45 5.76
CA ILE A 549 35.46 -1.94 4.51
C ILE A 549 35.22 -3.13 3.57
N ILE A 550 33.97 -3.33 3.12
CA ILE A 550 33.66 -4.26 2.01
C ILE A 550 33.31 -3.42 0.78
N ILE A 551 34.24 -3.42 -0.17
CA ILE A 551 34.02 -3.05 -1.56
C ILE A 551 33.25 -4.22 -2.20
N LYS A 552 32.00 -4.01 -2.61
CA LYS A 552 31.32 -4.93 -3.54
C LYS A 552 31.56 -4.44 -4.97
N ASN A 553 32.34 -5.22 -5.72
CA ASN A 553 32.37 -5.16 -7.17
C ASN A 553 31.00 -5.61 -7.70
N GLY A 554 30.47 -4.85 -8.66
CA GLY A 554 29.21 -5.11 -9.32
C GLY A 554 29.21 -6.39 -10.14
N THR A 555 28.07 -7.07 -10.09
CA THR A 555 27.58 -7.95 -11.15
C THR A 555 26.40 -7.22 -11.77
N GLU A 556 26.54 -6.85 -13.05
CA GLU A 556 25.49 -6.23 -13.87
C GLU A 556 24.19 -7.04 -13.78
N SER A 557 23.20 -6.49 -13.09
CA SER A 557 21.80 -6.87 -13.22
C SER A 557 21.27 -6.14 -14.44
N SER A 558 21.03 -6.87 -15.53
CA SER A 558 20.47 -6.29 -16.75
C SER A 558 18.97 -6.04 -16.56
N TYR A 559 18.61 -4.88 -16.02
CA TYR A 559 17.28 -4.28 -16.23
C TYR A 559 17.17 -3.92 -17.72
N ARG A 560 16.33 -4.65 -18.45
CA ARG A 560 16.07 -4.35 -19.85
C ARG A 560 15.17 -3.11 -19.91
N SER A 561 15.76 -2.03 -20.43
CA SER A 561 15.12 -0.88 -21.08
C SER A 561 13.65 -0.65 -20.75
N ARG A 562 13.40 0.05 -19.63
CA ARG A 562 12.13 0.74 -19.36
C ARG A 562 12.13 2.00 -20.21
N GLY A 563 11.34 2.00 -21.27
CA GLY A 563 11.25 3.09 -22.22
C GLY A 563 9.89 3.08 -22.88
N ALA A 564 8.88 3.57 -22.17
CA ALA A 564 7.64 4.03 -22.76
C ALA A 564 7.58 5.55 -22.56
N ASN A 565 7.42 6.27 -23.67
CA ASN A 565 7.25 7.72 -23.69
C ASN A 565 5.95 8.07 -22.97
N GLU A 566 6.04 8.66 -21.79
CA GLU A 566 4.95 9.41 -21.18
C GLU A 566 5.29 10.89 -21.31
N GLY A 567 4.34 11.67 -21.81
CA GLY A 567 4.49 13.11 -21.92
C GLY A 567 4.46 13.74 -20.54
N ASP A 568 5.58 14.31 -20.14
CA ASP A 568 5.77 15.09 -18.90
C ASP A 568 4.64 16.11 -18.63
N GLY A 569 4.13 16.04 -17.40
CA GLY A 569 3.40 17.12 -16.74
C GLY A 569 2.89 16.66 -15.37
N ASP A 570 3.75 16.78 -14.34
CA ASP A 570 3.46 16.79 -12.89
C ASP A 570 2.27 15.95 -12.39
N ASP A 571 2.53 14.78 -11.76
CA ASP A 571 1.66 14.04 -10.80
C ASP A 571 0.14 14.36 -10.80
N TYR A 572 -0.52 14.39 -11.97
CA TYR A 572 -1.98 14.39 -12.04
C TYR A 572 -2.40 12.92 -12.04
N ASP A 573 -2.86 12.45 -10.89
CA ASP A 573 -3.58 11.19 -10.82
C ASP A 573 -4.75 11.27 -11.80
N GLU A 574 -4.78 10.36 -12.77
CA GLU A 574 -5.95 10.15 -13.61
C GLU A 574 -7.06 9.65 -12.69
N PHE A 575 -7.92 10.57 -12.26
CA PHE A 575 -9.22 10.21 -11.71
C PHE A 575 -9.93 9.37 -12.78
N GLU A 576 -10.14 8.08 -12.53
CA GLU A 576 -11.13 7.30 -13.27
C GLU A 576 -12.49 7.99 -13.06
N THR A 577 -12.84 8.88 -13.98
CA THR A 577 -14.13 9.58 -14.03
C THR A 577 -15.16 8.69 -14.68
N GLU A 578 -15.33 7.47 -14.16
CA GLU A 578 -16.56 6.70 -14.35
C GLU A 578 -17.00 6.10 -13.01
N SER A 579 -17.34 6.96 -12.04
CA SER A 579 -18.19 6.53 -10.93
C SER A 579 -19.57 6.14 -11.47
N PRO A 580 -20.15 5.00 -11.04
CA PRO A 580 -21.57 4.78 -11.23
C PRO A 580 -22.33 5.86 -10.46
N THR A 581 -23.41 6.34 -11.06
CA THR A 581 -24.29 7.37 -10.50
C THR A 581 -24.66 7.01 -9.05
N PRO A 582 -24.60 7.95 -8.08
CA PRO A 582 -24.92 7.64 -6.70
C PRO A 582 -26.39 7.23 -6.59
N MET A 583 -26.64 5.95 -6.24
CA MET A 583 -27.97 5.46 -5.90
C MET A 583 -28.45 6.18 -4.63
N THR A 584 -29.31 7.18 -4.83
CA THR A 584 -30.10 7.77 -3.76
C THR A 584 -31.21 6.79 -3.38
N ALA A 585 -31.09 6.22 -2.18
CA ALA A 585 -32.20 5.56 -1.52
C ALA A 585 -33.31 6.58 -1.22
N ARG A 586 -34.35 6.64 -2.07
CA ARG A 586 -35.78 6.92 -1.75
C ARG A 586 -36.62 6.88 -3.03
N GLY A 587 -37.58 5.95 -3.05
CA GLY A 587 -38.32 5.57 -4.24
C GLY A 587 -39.18 6.67 -4.88
N ILE A 588 -39.36 6.49 -6.19
CA ILE A 588 -40.56 6.69 -7.02
C ILE A 588 -40.24 6.00 -8.36
N GLU A 589 -41.12 5.10 -8.82
CA GLU A 589 -41.11 4.52 -10.17
C GLU A 589 -41.16 5.62 -11.23
N VAL A 590 -40.34 5.56 -12.28
CA VAL A 590 -40.74 5.91 -13.66
C VAL A 590 -39.91 5.10 -14.67
N ASP A 591 -40.64 4.60 -15.67
CA ASP A 591 -40.29 3.79 -16.83
C ASP A 591 -39.00 4.08 -17.61
N ASP A 592 -38.50 2.96 -18.12
CA ASP A 592 -37.60 2.70 -19.25
C ASP A 592 -38.15 3.29 -20.56
N ASP A 593 -37.34 4.05 -21.32
CA ASP A 593 -37.51 4.09 -22.77
C ASP A 593 -36.25 4.53 -23.53
N ARG A 594 -36.07 3.85 -24.65
CA ARG A 594 -34.92 3.83 -25.57
C ARG A 594 -34.91 4.99 -26.57
N ASP A 595 -33.75 5.12 -27.22
CA ASP A 595 -33.47 5.68 -28.55
C ASP A 595 -33.35 7.21 -28.73
N ALA A 596 -32.19 7.60 -29.29
CA ALA A 596 -32.02 8.39 -30.53
C ALA A 596 -31.01 9.57 -30.43
N GLN A 597 -29.74 9.34 -30.80
CA GLN A 597 -29.10 9.80 -32.05
C GLN A 597 -27.62 9.43 -32.10
#